data_AF-A0A2S9GQ62-F1
#
_entry.id   AF-A0A2S9GQ62-F1
#
_cell.length_a   1.000
_cell.length_b   1.000
_cell.length_c   1.000
_cell.angle_alpha   90.00
_cell.angle_beta   90.00
_cell.angle_gamma   90.00
#
_symmetry.space_group_name_H-M   'P 1'
#
loop_
_entity.id
_entity.type
_entity.pdbx_description
1 polymer ?
#
loop_
_entity_poly.entity_id
_entity_poly.type
_entity_poly.pdbx_seq_one_letter_code
_entity_poly.pdbx_strand_id
1 'polypeptide(L)' 'NGGGKSTLLQLIAGLLRPDAGRIALGETLVTEPSTGTFVPAHARGVAMLSQRAMLFPHMSVAANVAYAPRCAG' A
#
# COMPACT_ATOMS: atom_id res chain seq x y z
N ASN A 1 -8.21 18.19 6.03
CA ASN A 1 -8.89 17.83 7.29
C ASN A 1 -8.12 16.70 7.97
N GLY A 2 -7.33 17.01 9.00
CA GLY A 2 -6.45 16.08 9.72
C GLY A 2 -7.17 15.01 10.55
N GLY A 3 -8.27 14.43 10.06
CA GLY A 3 -9.04 13.40 10.76
C GLY A 3 -8.47 11.98 10.61
N GLY A 4 -7.16 11.84 10.37
CA GLY A 4 -6.46 10.53 10.39
C GLY A 4 -6.67 9.60 9.19
N LYS A 5 -7.46 9.97 8.17
CA LYS A 5 -7.74 9.08 7.02
C LYS A 5 -6.48 8.68 6.25
N SER A 6 -5.60 9.64 5.98
CA SER A 6 -4.33 9.36 5.29
C SER A 6 -3.43 8.45 6.13
N THR A 7 -3.38 8.67 7.44
CA THR A 7 -2.66 7.80 8.38
C THR A 7 -3.21 6.38 8.34
N LEU A 8 -4.54 6.23 8.40
CA LEU A 8 -5.20 4.92 8.31
C LEU A 8 -4.85 4.19 7.01
N LEU A 9 -4.92 4.88 5.86
CA LEU A 9 -4.55 4.30 4.57
C LEU A 9 -3.06 3.90 4.52
N GLN A 10 -2.17 4.73 5.08
CA GLN A 10 -0.75 4.41 5.18
C GLN A 10 -0.47 3.21 6.09
N LEU A 11 -1.22 3.05 7.19
CA LEU A 11 -1.14 1.88 8.07
C LEU A 11 -1.59 0.60 7.35
N ILE A 12 -2.72 0.65 6.64
CA ILE A 12 -3.23 -0.50 5.85
C ILE A 12 -2.21 -0.88 4.77
N ALA A 13 -1.68 0.10 4.03
CA ALA A 13 -0.68 -0.10 2.99
C ALA A 13 0.69 -0.56 3.51
N GLY A 14 0.94 -0.55 4.83
CA GLY A 14 2.24 -0.93 5.40
C GLY A 14 3.33 0.13 5.23
N LEU A 15 2.94 1.39 5.03
CA LEU A 15 3.84 2.55 4.96
C LEU A 15 4.08 3.18 6.33
N LEU A 16 3.21 2.87 7.30
CA LEU A 16 3.37 3.22 8.71
C LEU A 16 3.20 1.97 9.58
N ARG A 17 3.84 1.99 10.74
CA ARG A 17 3.65 0.99 11.80
C ARG A 17 2.72 1.57 12.87
N PRO A 18 1.66 0.85 13.29
CA PRO A 18 0.83 1.28 14.40
C PRO A 18 1.55 1.03 15.73
N ASP A 19 1.25 1.82 16.74
CA ASP A 19 1.75 1.61 18.10
C ASP A 19 1.11 0.37 18.76
N ALA A 20 -0.15 0.08 18.43
CA ALA A 20 -0.91 -1.06 18.93
C ALA A 20 -2.01 -1.50 17.96
N GLY A 21 -2.59 -2.68 18.21
CA GLY A 21 -3.69 -3.25 17.43
C GLY A 21 -3.23 -4.18 16.31
N ARG A 22 -4.18 -4.60 15.46
CA ARG A 22 -3.93 -5.56 14.39
C ARG A 22 -4.52 -5.09 13.06
N ILE A 23 -3.84 -5.43 11.97
CA ILE A 23 -4.30 -5.16 10.60
C ILE A 23 -4.29 -6.48 9.84
N ALA A 24 -5.43 -6.85 9.27
CA ALA A 24 -5.60 -8.00 8.41
C ALA A 24 -6.15 -7.57 7.04
N LEU A 25 -5.71 -8.26 5.99
CA LEU A 25 -6.24 -8.14 4.63
C LEU A 25 -6.98 -9.44 4.31
N GLY A 26 -8.31 -9.41 4.40
CA GLY A 26 -9.11 -10.64 4.43
C GLY A 26 -8.72 -11.48 5.65
N GLU A 27 -8.31 -12.72 5.42
CA GLU A 27 -7.88 -13.66 6.47
C GLU A 27 -6.39 -13.52 6.81
N THR A 28 -5.61 -12.76 6.03
CA THR A 28 -4.17 -12.64 6.19
C THR A 28 -3.82 -11.53 7.19
N LEU A 29 -3.25 -11.90 8.35
CA LEU A 29 -2.67 -10.94 9.29
C LEU A 29 -1.41 -10.32 8.68
N VAL A 30 -1.38 -8.98 8.56
CA VAL A 30 -0.25 -8.25 7.96
C VAL A 30 0.49 -7.35 8.94
N THR A 31 -0.13 -6.97 10.06
CA THR A 31 0.53 -6.21 11.13
C THR A 31 -0.04 -6.60 12.49
N GLU A 32 0.83 -6.86 13.46
CA GLU A 32 0.49 -6.98 14.88
C GLU A 32 1.74 -6.70 15.75
N PRO A 33 1.86 -5.51 16.37
CA PRO A 33 3.05 -5.13 17.14
C PRO A 33 3.33 -6.04 18.34
N SER A 34 2.29 -6.57 18.99
CA SER A 34 2.44 -7.46 20.16
C SER A 34 3.12 -8.79 19.83
N THR A 35 3.03 -9.25 18.58
CA THR A 35 3.69 -10.48 18.09
C THR A 35 4.89 -10.20 17.19
N GLY A 36 5.19 -8.92 16.93
CA GLY A 36 6.26 -8.49 16.01
C GLY A 36 5.92 -8.67 14.52
N THR A 37 4.69 -9.04 14.19
CA THR A 37 4.25 -9.28 12.81
C THR A 37 4.22 -7.98 12.02
N PHE A 38 4.95 -7.92 10.89
CA PHE A 38 4.89 -6.80 9.95
C PHE A 38 5.26 -7.23 8.53
N VAL A 39 4.27 -7.36 7.66
CA VAL A 39 4.48 -7.60 6.22
C VAL A 39 4.81 -6.26 5.55
N PRO A 40 5.91 -6.12 4.79
CA PRO A 40 6.26 -4.86 4.14
C PRO A 40 5.28 -4.53 3.00
N ALA A 41 5.11 -3.24 2.70
CA ALA A 41 4.11 -2.75 1.73
C ALA A 41 4.09 -3.50 0.38
N HIS A 42 5.26 -3.76 -0.21
CA HIS A 42 5.38 -4.44 -1.50
C HIS A 42 4.93 -5.91 -1.49
N ALA A 43 4.80 -6.53 -0.31
CA ALA A 43 4.39 -7.93 -0.15
C ALA A 43 2.93 -8.07 0.31
N ARG A 44 2.19 -6.97 0.49
CA ARG A 44 0.80 -7.00 0.99
C ARG A 44 -0.27 -7.25 -0.08
N GLY A 45 0.09 -7.22 -1.37
CA GLY A 45 -0.86 -7.36 -2.47
C GLY A 45 -1.85 -6.20 -2.59
N VAL A 46 -1.55 -5.05 -1.98
CA VAL A 46 -2.35 -3.82 -2.08
C VAL A 46 -1.48 -2.66 -2.55
N ALA A 47 -2.08 -1.72 -3.29
CA ALA A 47 -1.41 -0.51 -3.75
C ALA A 47 -2.14 0.74 -3.24
N MET A 48 -1.37 1.73 -2.78
CA MET A 48 -1.91 3.03 -2.39
C MET A 48 -1.80 3.99 -3.58
N LEU A 49 -2.94 4.40 -4.13
CA LEU A 49 -2.98 5.38 -5.20
C LEU A 49 -2.88 6.79 -4.62
N SER A 50 -1.97 7.59 -5.16
CA SER A 50 -1.88 9.01 -4.81
C SER A 50 -2.99 9.80 -5.51
N GLN A 51 -3.32 10.97 -4.98
CA GLN A 51 -4.30 11.86 -5.61
C GLN A 51 -3.82 12.45 -6.94
N ARG A 52 -2.50 12.44 -7.20
CA ARG A 52 -1.91 12.88 -8.46
C ARG A 52 -1.59 11.65 -9.32
N ALA A 53 -1.86 11.77 -10.61
CA ALA A 53 -1.47 10.74 -11.56
C ALA A 53 0.08 10.67 -11.62
N MET A 54 0.64 9.56 -11.14
CA MET A 54 2.07 9.28 -11.15
C MET A 54 2.46 8.68 -12.51
N LEU A 55 2.24 9.45 -13.59
CA LEU A 55 2.52 9.00 -14.95
C LEU A 55 4.02 8.99 -15.24
N PHE A 56 4.45 8.06 -16.09
CA PHE A 56 5.74 8.08 -16.76
C PHE A 56 5.61 8.97 -18.02
N PRO A 57 6.09 10.23 -17.99
CA PRO A 57 5.82 11.20 -19.07
C PRO A 57 6.49 10.84 -20.39
N HIS A 58 7.49 9.97 -20.35
CA HIS A 58 8.21 9.46 -21.52
C HIS A 58 7.57 8.19 -22.11
N MET A 59 6.45 7.71 -21.55
CA MET A 59 5.73 6.54 -22.03
C MET A 59 4.41 6.95 -22.69
N SER A 60 3.97 6.17 -23.68
CA SER A 60 2.61 6.31 -24.22
C SER A 60 1.56 5.99 -23.15
N VAL A 61 0.30 6.36 -23.40
CA VAL A 61 -0.82 6.03 -22.51
C VAL A 61 -0.93 4.51 -22.30
N ALA A 62 -0.86 3.74 -23.38
CA ALA A 62 -0.91 2.28 -23.31
C ALA A 62 0.27 1.71 -22.51
N ALA A 63 1.47 2.27 -22.65
CA ALA A 63 2.64 1.85 -21.88
C ALA A 63 2.53 2.20 -20.39
N ASN A 64 1.94 3.35 -20.04
CA ASN A 64 1.65 3.71 -18.65
C ASN A 64 0.69 2.71 -17.98
N VAL A 65 -0.42 2.37 -18.65
CA VAL A 65 -1.42 1.42 -18.12
C VAL A 65 -0.83 0.01 -18.01
N ALA A 66 -0.05 -0.41 -19.01
CA ALA A 66 0.56 -1.75 -19.03
C ALA A 66 1.77 -1.90 -18.09
N TYR A 67 2.29 -0.82 -17.51
CA TYR A 67 3.50 -0.87 -16.68
C TYR A 67 3.31 -1.77 -15.44
N ALA A 68 2.30 -1.49 -14.61
CA ALA A 68 2.11 -2.25 -13.37
C ALA A 68 1.87 -3.76 -13.61
N PRO A 69 1.02 -4.19 -14.56
CA PRO A 69 0.87 -5.61 -14.91
C PRO A 69 2.16 -6.28 -15.41
N ARG A 70 3.07 -5.55 -16.07
CA ARG A 70 4.37 -6.10 -16.52
C ARG A 70 5.39 -6.24 -15.39
N CYS A 71 5.25 -5.46 -14.33
CA CYS A 71 6.14 -5.50 -13.16
C CYS A 71 5.72 -6.53 -12.12
N ALA A 72 4.51 -7.08 -12.22
CA ALA A 72 4.12 -8.27 -11.48
C ALA A 72 4.84 -9.47 -12.10
N GLY A 73 6.03 -9.79 -11.56
CA GLY A 73 6.74 -11.04 -11.84
C GLY A 73 5.97 -12.24 -11.33
#